data_AF-A0A4Y2RMS3-F1
#
_entry.id   AF-A0A4Y2RMS3-F1
#
_cell.length_a   1.000
_cell.length_b   1.000
_cell.length_c   1.000
_cell.angle_alpha   90.00
_cell.angle_beta   90.00
_cell.angle_gamma   90.00
#
_symmetry.space_group_name_H-M   'P 1'
#
loop_
_entity.id
_entity.type
_entity.pdbx_description
1 polymer ?
#
loop_
_entity_poly.entity_id
_entity_poly.type
_entity_poly.pdbx_seq_one_letter_code
_entity_poly.pdbx_strand_id
1 'polypeptide(L)'
;MSTAHTLQNIEMEDWASHSKNLFRSKLALHNQIICAAQNGAHKFNIFFQASSGNLPQLYPKQLKDNLTVKLRNVKLIDHIQFTRQNRLLISTEHLETAIEISNIKAIIGIPTLCSVISEQITSRFLLR
;
A
#
# COMPACT_ATOMS: atom_id res chain seq x y z
N MET A 1 -45.49 29.59 -32.52
CA MET A 1 -44.06 29.45 -32.90
C MET A 1 -43.25 29.75 -31.65
N SER A 2 -42.36 28.95 -31.08
CA SER A 2 -41.82 27.61 -31.34
C SER A 2 -41.32 27.09 -29.99
N THR A 3 -41.47 25.79 -29.74
CA THR A 3 -40.87 25.04 -28.63
C THR A 3 -39.34 24.93 -28.82
N ALA A 4 -38.58 24.89 -27.71
CA ALA A 4 -37.34 24.10 -27.62
C ALA A 4 -36.90 23.99 -26.15
N HIS A 5 -37.21 22.84 -25.55
CA HIS A 5 -36.36 22.20 -24.55
C HIS A 5 -34.95 21.98 -25.15
N THR A 6 -33.93 21.76 -24.30
CA THR A 6 -33.00 20.61 -24.38
C THR A 6 -31.55 20.99 -24.00
N LEU A 7 -31.19 20.48 -22.81
CA LEU A 7 -29.91 19.88 -22.38
C LEU A 7 -28.73 20.78 -21.99
N GLN A 8 -28.55 20.78 -20.66
CA GLN A 8 -27.28 20.91 -19.96
C GLN A 8 -26.18 20.12 -20.68
N ASN A 9 -25.11 20.82 -21.06
CA ASN A 9 -23.85 20.21 -21.44
C ASN A 9 -23.35 19.36 -20.26
N ILE A 10 -23.53 18.05 -20.35
CA ILE A 10 -22.84 17.09 -19.51
C ILE A 10 -21.38 17.17 -19.94
N GLU A 11 -20.55 17.75 -19.07
CA GLU A 11 -19.10 17.72 -19.18
C GLU A 11 -18.67 16.25 -19.30
N MET A 12 -18.17 15.91 -20.49
CA MET A 12 -17.55 14.63 -20.76
C MET A 12 -16.20 14.65 -20.04
N GLU A 13 -16.23 14.29 -18.75
CA GLU A 13 -15.03 14.11 -17.94
C GLU A 13 -14.12 13.06 -18.60
N ASP A 14 -12.86 13.47 -18.71
CA ASP A 14 -11.76 12.80 -19.36
C ASP A 14 -11.41 11.47 -18.67
N TRP A 15 -12.07 10.38 -19.09
CA TRP A 15 -11.80 9.01 -18.64
C TRP A 15 -10.40 8.49 -19.04
N ALA A 16 -9.59 9.26 -19.78
CA ALA A 16 -8.21 8.87 -20.13
C ALA A 16 -7.17 9.26 -19.07
N SER A 17 -7.49 10.17 -18.14
CA SER A 17 -6.52 10.70 -17.17
C SER A 17 -6.28 9.81 -15.94
N HIS A 18 -7.10 8.77 -15.72
CA HIS A 18 -6.95 7.87 -14.56
C HIS A 18 -5.94 6.73 -14.76
N SER A 19 -5.53 6.40 -16.01
CA SER A 19 -4.61 5.27 -16.24
C SER A 19 -3.13 5.63 -16.05
N LYS A 20 -2.76 6.91 -16.21
CA LYS A 20 -1.37 7.38 -16.10
C LYS A 20 -0.86 7.45 -14.65
N ASN A 21 -1.74 7.60 -13.67
CA ASN A 21 -1.36 7.63 -12.25
C ASN A 21 -1.10 6.24 -11.66
N LEU A 22 -1.71 5.20 -12.23
CA LEU A 22 -1.57 3.81 -11.78
C LEU A 22 -0.16 3.23 -12.00
N PHE A 23 0.53 3.65 -13.07
CA PHE A 23 1.91 3.22 -13.34
C PHE A 23 2.96 4.03 -12.58
N ARG A 24 2.66 5.30 -12.24
CA ARG A 24 3.61 6.18 -11.53
C ARG A 24 3.79 5.79 -10.06
N SER A 25 2.77 5.20 -9.43
CA SER A 25 2.80 4.80 -8.02
C SER A 25 3.67 3.57 -7.74
N LYS A 26 3.69 2.58 -8.66
CA LYS A 26 4.41 1.32 -8.46
C LYS A 26 5.93 1.49 -8.49
N LEU A 27 6.43 2.23 -9.48
CA LEU A 27 7.85 2.54 -9.59
C LEU A 27 8.32 3.41 -8.41
N ALA A 28 7.46 4.31 -7.93
CA ALA A 28 7.76 5.17 -6.80
C ALA A 28 7.97 4.40 -5.49
N LEU A 29 7.10 3.44 -5.14
CA LEU A 29 7.25 2.68 -3.88
C LEU A 29 8.47 1.76 -3.90
N HIS A 30 8.70 1.06 -5.01
CA HIS A 30 9.88 0.21 -5.17
C HIS A 30 11.18 1.01 -5.00
N ASN A 31 11.27 2.17 -5.67
CA ASN A 31 12.43 3.04 -5.56
C ASN A 31 12.57 3.63 -4.15
N GLN A 32 11.48 3.99 -3.48
CA GLN A 32 11.52 4.45 -2.08
C GLN A 32 12.10 3.39 -1.15
N ILE A 33 11.67 2.13 -1.29
CA ILE A 33 12.18 1.01 -0.50
C ILE A 33 13.69 0.81 -0.78
N ILE A 34 14.11 0.81 -2.04
CA ILE A 34 15.52 0.66 -2.41
C ILE A 34 16.36 1.82 -1.85
N CYS A 35 15.94 3.06 -2.06
CA CYS A 35 16.66 4.23 -1.55
C CYS A 35 16.76 4.20 -0.02
N ALA A 36 15.68 3.82 0.67
CA ALA A 36 15.69 3.66 2.11
C ALA A 36 16.70 2.59 2.58
N ALA A 37 16.73 1.43 1.91
CA ALA A 37 17.68 0.37 2.20
C ALA A 37 19.13 0.82 1.98
N GLN A 38 19.41 1.49 0.86
CA GLN A 38 20.73 2.06 0.54
C GLN A 38 21.20 3.07 1.57
N ASN A 39 20.28 3.84 2.14
CA ASN A 39 20.59 4.80 3.18
C ASN A 39 20.82 4.14 4.56
N GLY A 40 20.56 2.83 4.73
CA GLY A 40 20.70 2.11 6.00
C GLY A 40 19.40 1.92 6.79
N ALA A 41 18.23 1.95 6.13
CA ALA A 41 17.00 1.51 6.79
C ALA A 41 17.03 -0.01 6.99
N HIS A 42 16.80 -0.43 8.23
CA HIS A 42 16.79 -1.85 8.59
C HIS A 42 15.38 -2.42 8.72
N LYS A 43 14.35 -1.57 8.77
CA LYS A 43 12.96 -1.97 8.93
C LYS A 43 12.05 -1.17 8.02
N PHE A 44 11.16 -1.89 7.33
CA PHE A 44 10.16 -1.34 6.42
C PHE A 44 8.77 -1.57 7.00
N ASN A 45 8.05 -0.47 7.23
CA ASN A 45 6.66 -0.46 7.65
C ASN A 45 5.79 -0.13 6.44
N ILE A 46 4.95 -1.07 6.05
CA ILE A 46 4.13 -0.97 4.86
C ILE A 46 2.66 -0.92 5.27
N PHE A 47 1.97 0.15 4.87
CA PHE A 47 0.57 0.36 5.18
C PHE A 47 -0.29 0.07 3.96
N PHE A 48 -1.36 -0.70 4.18
CA PHE A 48 -2.42 -0.95 3.22
C PHE A 48 -3.69 -0.28 3.69
N GLN A 49 -4.27 0.52 2.81
CA GLN A 49 -5.57 1.13 3.00
C GLN A 49 -6.49 0.67 1.87
N ALA A 50 -7.75 0.35 2.18
CA ALA A 50 -8.72 0.02 1.14
C ALA A 50 -8.90 1.22 0.21
N SER A 51 -8.97 0.98 -1.10
CA SER A 51 -9.24 2.03 -2.09
C SER A 51 -10.65 2.61 -1.91
N SER A 52 -11.58 1.83 -1.36
CA SER A 52 -12.92 2.25 -0.98
C SER A 52 -13.34 1.56 0.32
N GLY A 53 -14.00 2.32 1.19
CA GLY A 53 -14.45 1.80 2.50
C GLY A 53 -13.29 1.44 3.43
N ASN A 54 -13.46 0.37 4.20
CA ASN A 54 -12.49 -0.11 5.19
C ASN A 54 -12.10 -1.55 4.90
N LEU A 55 -10.86 -1.92 5.26
CA LEU A 55 -10.49 -3.32 5.33
C LEU A 55 -11.19 -3.97 6.53
N PRO A 56 -11.75 -5.19 6.37
CA PRO A 56 -12.32 -5.92 7.47
C PRO A 56 -11.22 -6.27 8.47
N GLN A 57 -11.48 -6.03 9.76
CA GLN A 57 -10.59 -6.46 10.83
C GLN A 57 -10.73 -7.97 10.99
N LEU A 58 -9.80 -8.70 10.38
CA LEU A 58 -9.82 -10.15 10.35
C LEU A 58 -8.86 -10.73 11.38
N TYR A 59 -9.15 -11.97 11.76
CA TYR A 59 -8.25 -12.72 12.63
C TYR A 59 -6.88 -12.92 11.95
N PRO A 60 -5.78 -12.86 12.73
CA PRO A 60 -4.43 -12.98 12.19
C PRO A 60 -4.19 -14.21 11.31
N LYS A 61 -4.87 -15.34 11.59
CA LYS A 61 -4.76 -16.58 10.81
C LYS A 61 -5.25 -16.40 9.37
N GLN A 62 -6.47 -15.88 9.19
CA GLN A 62 -7.05 -15.65 7.86
C GLN A 62 -6.24 -14.65 7.05
N LEU A 63 -5.69 -13.64 7.73
CA LEU A 63 -4.83 -12.66 7.09
C LEU A 63 -3.51 -13.28 6.63
N LYS A 64 -2.87 -14.12 7.48
CA LYS A 64 -1.68 -14.88 7.09
C LYS A 64 -1.95 -15.80 5.91
N ASP A 65 -3.07 -16.52 5.91
CA ASP A 65 -3.49 -17.39 4.81
C ASP A 65 -3.68 -16.60 3.51
N ASN A 66 -4.23 -15.38 3.58
CA ASN A 66 -4.35 -14.53 2.40
C ASN A 66 -2.98 -14.05 1.87
N LEU A 67 -2.03 -13.81 2.77
CA LEU A 67 -0.69 -13.35 2.44
C LEU A 67 0.17 -14.49 1.88
N THR A 68 0.04 -15.74 2.36
CA THR A 68 0.80 -16.90 1.83
C THR A 68 0.47 -17.22 0.39
N VAL A 69 -0.73 -16.87 -0.08
CA VAL A 69 -1.08 -17.00 -1.50
C VAL A 69 -0.38 -15.93 -2.37
N LYS A 70 0.06 -14.81 -1.77
CA LYS A 70 0.57 -13.63 -2.49
C LYS A 70 2.07 -13.41 -2.37
N LEU A 71 2.67 -13.92 -1.30
CA LEU A 71 4.07 -13.71 -0.95
C LEU A 71 4.80 -15.04 -0.96
N ARG A 72 6.05 -15.03 -1.43
CA ARG A 72 6.87 -16.25 -1.44
C ARG A 72 7.26 -16.66 -0.03
N ASN A 73 7.63 -15.67 0.79
CA ASN A 73 8.21 -15.90 2.11
C ASN A 73 7.48 -15.11 3.21
N VAL A 74 6.30 -15.58 3.60
CA VAL A 74 5.51 -14.98 4.72
C VAL A 74 6.21 -15.12 6.08
N LYS A 75 7.15 -16.06 6.21
CA LYS A 75 7.93 -16.26 7.45
C LYS A 75 8.86 -15.08 7.77
N LEU A 76 9.18 -14.25 6.77
CA LEU A 76 10.04 -13.07 6.90
C LEU A 76 9.25 -11.81 7.30
N ILE A 77 7.98 -11.96 7.65
CA ILE A 77 7.15 -10.87 8.17
C ILE A 77 7.27 -10.86 9.68
N ASP A 78 7.74 -9.74 10.22
CA ASP A 78 7.94 -9.57 11.66
C ASP A 78 6.64 -9.26 12.37
N HIS A 79 5.82 -8.37 11.79
CA HIS A 79 4.61 -7.88 12.43
C HIS A 79 3.49 -7.62 11.44
N ILE A 80 2.26 -7.92 11.87
CA ILE A 80 1.03 -7.67 11.12
C ILE A 80 -0.02 -7.16 12.10
N GLN A 81 -0.55 -5.95 11.85
CA GLN A 81 -1.58 -5.37 12.72
C GLN A 81 -2.53 -4.44 11.97
N PHE A 82 -3.77 -4.34 12.45
CA PHE A 82 -4.64 -3.24 12.06
C PHE A 82 -4.38 -2.03 12.95
N THR A 83 -4.11 -0.90 12.33
CA THR A 83 -4.04 0.40 12.99
C THR A 83 -5.43 0.88 13.41
N ARG A 84 -5.48 1.85 14.33
CA ARG A 84 -6.74 2.51 14.75
C ARG A 84 -7.49 3.22 13.61
N GLN A 85 -6.82 3.46 12.48
CA GLN A 85 -7.38 4.10 11.29
C GLN A 85 -7.86 3.08 10.25
N ASN A 86 -8.06 1.81 10.65
CA ASN A 86 -8.43 0.69 9.78
C ASN A 86 -7.48 0.45 8.60
N ARG A 87 -6.22 0.89 8.73
CA ARG A 87 -5.14 0.52 7.81
C ARG A 87 -4.42 -0.72 8.33
N LEU A 88 -4.10 -1.63 7.43
CA LEU A 88 -3.28 -2.79 7.74
C LEU A 88 -1.81 -2.39 7.68
N LEU A 89 -1.06 -2.64 8.74
CA LEU A 89 0.38 -2.46 8.81
C LEU A 89 1.06 -3.82 8.76
N ILE A 90 2.02 -3.96 7.85
CA ILE A 90 2.92 -5.10 7.74
C ILE A 90 4.35 -4.57 7.88
N SER A 91 5.13 -5.16 8.78
CA SER A 91 6.54 -4.81 9.01
C SER A 91 7.45 -5.96 8.61
N THR A 92 8.57 -5.63 7.97
CA THR A 92 9.61 -6.58 7.57
C THR A 92 10.99 -5.91 7.64
N GLU A 93 12.00 -6.63 8.10
CA GLU A 93 13.41 -6.22 8.01
C GLU A 93 14.05 -6.61 6.66
N HIS A 94 13.42 -7.50 5.91
CA HIS A 94 13.94 -8.00 4.64
C HIS A 94 13.52 -7.13 3.45
N LEU A 95 14.50 -6.67 2.67
CA LEU A 95 14.31 -5.82 1.49
C LEU A 95 13.46 -6.49 0.40
N GLU A 96 13.80 -7.71 0.00
CA GLU A 96 13.07 -8.44 -1.05
C GLU A 96 11.61 -8.65 -0.67
N THR A 97 11.37 -9.03 0.59
CA THR A 97 10.01 -9.20 1.14
C THR A 97 9.26 -7.87 1.20
N ALA A 98 9.92 -6.76 1.55
CA ALA A 98 9.30 -5.43 1.53
C ALA A 98 8.84 -5.05 0.11
N ILE A 99 9.67 -5.34 -0.90
CA ILE A 99 9.32 -5.11 -2.31
C ILE A 99 8.14 -6.00 -2.70
N GLU A 100 8.14 -7.30 -2.37
CA GLU A 100 7.02 -8.19 -2.65
C GLU A 100 5.72 -7.72 -1.98
N ILE A 101 5.78 -7.35 -0.70
CA ILE A 101 4.63 -6.82 0.05
C ILE A 101 4.09 -5.57 -0.64
N SER A 102 4.94 -4.60 -1.00
CA SER A 102 4.49 -3.37 -1.65
C SER A 102 3.80 -3.59 -3.01
N ASN A 103 4.00 -4.76 -3.64
CA ASN A 103 3.37 -5.12 -4.90
C ASN A 103 1.95 -5.71 -4.74
N ILE A 104 1.50 -5.95 -3.50
CA ILE A 104 0.15 -6.46 -3.23
C ILE A 104 -0.88 -5.40 -3.60
N LYS A 105 -1.74 -5.73 -4.58
CA LYS A 105 -2.78 -4.82 -5.10
C LYS A 105 -4.10 -4.88 -4.34
N ALA A 106 -4.35 -5.99 -3.67
CA ALA A 106 -5.59 -6.23 -2.98
C ALA A 106 -5.31 -7.07 -1.74
N ILE A 107 -6.12 -6.88 -0.70
CA ILE A 107 -6.13 -7.69 0.52
C ILE A 107 -7.51 -8.32 0.60
N ILE A 108 -7.59 -9.66 0.56
CA ILE A 108 -8.86 -10.41 0.64
C ILE A 108 -9.88 -9.96 -0.43
N GLY A 109 -9.39 -9.78 -1.66
CA GLY A 109 -10.21 -9.34 -2.80
C GLY A 109 -10.55 -7.84 -2.79
N ILE A 110 -10.27 -7.12 -1.71
CA ILE A 110 -10.49 -5.67 -1.63
C ILE A 110 -9.26 -4.95 -2.19
N PRO A 111 -9.40 -4.11 -3.23
CA PRO A 111 -8.30 -3.30 -3.74
C PRO A 111 -7.72 -2.37 -2.67
N THR A 112 -6.40 -2.29 -2.61
CA THR A 112 -5.70 -1.51 -1.59
C THR A 112 -4.67 -0.57 -2.20
N LEU A 113 -4.56 0.62 -1.62
CA LEU A 113 -3.45 1.54 -1.81
C LEU A 113 -2.38 1.23 -0.76
N CYS A 114 -1.13 1.23 -1.20
CA CYS A 114 0.04 0.93 -0.38
C CYS A 114 0.88 2.19 -0.14
N SER A 115 1.40 2.36 1.06
CA SER A 115 2.44 3.35 1.37
C SER A 115 3.54 2.74 2.24
N VAL A 116 4.76 3.27 2.14
CA VAL A 116 5.93 2.74 2.84
C VAL A 116 6.51 3.83 3.73
N ILE A 117 6.84 3.45 4.96
CA ILE A 117 7.65 4.24 5.89
C ILE A 117 8.83 3.36 6.31
N SER A 118 10.04 3.85 6.12
CA SER A 118 11.26 3.17 6.54
C SER A 118 11.88 3.91 7.71
N GLU A 119 12.21 3.20 8.78
CA GLU A 119 12.86 3.80 9.94
C GLU A 119 14.37 3.67 9.83
N GLN A 120 15.09 4.77 10.08
CA GLN A 120 16.52 4.78 10.32
C GLN A 120 16.78 5.14 11.78
N ILE A 121 16.93 4.12 12.63
CA ILE A 121 17.41 4.37 13.99
C ILE A 121 18.93 4.48 13.90
N THR A 122 19.43 5.69 13.65
CA THR A 122 20.85 5.96 13.85
C THR A 122 21.10 5.98 15.37
N SER A 123 21.82 4.98 15.88
CA SER A 123 22.18 4.76 17.29
C SER A 123 22.84 5.95 18.01
N ARG A 124 23.14 7.06 17.32
CA ARG A 124 23.83 8.25 17.84
C ARG A 124 23.14 8.94 19.03
N PHE A 125 21.90 8.57 19.37
CA PHE A 125 21.16 9.14 20.51
C PHE A 125 20.90 8.19 21.68
N LEU A 126 21.36 6.93 21.63
CA LEU A 126 21.07 5.92 22.68
C LEU A 126 22.18 5.79 23.75
N LEU A 127 23.18 6.65 23.74
CA LEU A 127 24.21 6.71 24.78
C LEU A 127 24.12 8.06 25.52
N ARG A 128 23.29 8.11 26.56
CA ARG A 128 23.45 9.03 27.70
C ARG A 128 23.10 8.30 28.97
#